data_AF-A0A9E3LQJ0-F1
#
_entry.id   AF-A0A9E3LQJ0-F1
#
_cell.length_a   1.000
_cell.length_b   1.000
_cell.length_c   1.000
_cell.angle_alpha   90.00
_cell.angle_beta   90.00
_cell.angle_gamma   90.00
#
_symmetry.space_group_name_H-M   'P 1'
#
loop_
_entity.id
_entity.type
_entity.pdbx_description
1 polymer ?
#
loop_
_entity_poly.entity_id
_entity_poly.type
_entity_poly.pdbx_seq_one_letter_code
_entity_poly.pdbx_strand_id
1 'polypeptide(L)' 'MTESRPFAGSEAAKAEAVTRVVAWQLTQEMERQGMTKAALAEKMHTSRAQVDRILKAKGNITIETLQRAAALVGRELR' A
#
# COMPACT_ATOMS: atom_id res chain seq x y z
N MET A 1 -36.76 -6.05 19.44
CA MET A 1 -35.94 -4.83 19.27
C MET A 1 -34.62 -5.23 18.65
N THR A 2 -34.57 -5.28 17.32
CA THR A 2 -33.33 -5.41 16.55
C THR A 2 -32.79 -4.00 16.32
N GLU A 3 -31.94 -3.52 17.22
CA GLU A 3 -31.15 -2.33 16.92
C GLU A 3 -30.05 -2.72 15.93
N SER A 4 -30.28 -2.31 14.69
CA SER A 4 -29.36 -2.39 13.57
C SER A 4 -27.99 -1.84 13.99
N ARG A 5 -26.98 -2.71 13.97
CA ARG A 5 -25.57 -2.30 13.98
C ARG A 5 -25.38 -1.20 12.91
N PRO A 6 -24.85 -0.01 13.26
CA PRO A 6 -24.60 1.01 12.26
C PRO A 6 -23.56 0.46 11.29
N PHE A 7 -23.85 0.57 9.99
CA PHE A 7 -22.87 0.45 8.90
C PHE A 7 -21.83 1.57 9.08
N ALA A 8 -20.91 1.43 10.03
CA ALA A 8 -19.74 2.30 10.15
C ALA A 8 -18.65 1.92 9.11
N GLY A 9 -19.06 1.35 7.97
CA GLY A 9 -18.17 0.61 7.06
C GLY A 9 -17.87 1.27 5.72
N SER A 10 -18.49 2.39 5.35
CA SER A 10 -18.35 2.92 3.98
C SER A 10 -17.01 3.61 3.73
N GLU A 11 -16.55 4.49 4.62
CA GLU A 11 -15.36 5.30 4.39
C GLU A 11 -14.06 4.52 4.62
N ALA A 12 -14.01 3.69 5.67
CA ALA A 12 -12.86 2.84 5.95
C ALA A 12 -12.64 1.78 4.85
N ALA A 13 -13.73 1.17 4.34
CA ALA A 13 -13.62 0.19 3.26
C ALA A 13 -13.21 0.83 1.92
N LYS A 14 -13.66 2.07 1.64
CA LYS A 14 -13.20 2.84 0.47
C LYS A 14 -11.71 3.16 0.57
N ALA A 15 -11.23 3.62 1.73
CA ALA A 15 -9.82 3.91 1.95
C ALA A 15 -8.94 2.64 1.81
N GLU A 16 -9.43 1.50 2.30
CA GLU A 16 -8.76 0.20 2.14
C GLU A 16 -8.73 -0.22 0.65
N ALA A 17 -9.82 -0.04 -0.09
CA ALA A 17 -9.85 -0.34 -1.52
C ALA A 17 -8.84 0.51 -2.32
N VAL A 18 -8.77 1.82 -2.04
CA VAL A 18 -7.82 2.73 -2.71
C VAL A 18 -6.36 2.34 -2.41
N THR A 19 -6.02 2.12 -1.14
CA THR A 19 -4.66 1.72 -0.76
C THR A 19 -4.25 0.39 -1.40
N ARG A 20 -5.19 -0.54 -1.57
CA ARG A 20 -4.95 -1.83 -2.24
C ARG A 20 -4.68 -1.69 -3.74
N VAL A 21 -5.41 -0.81 -4.43
CA VAL A 21 -5.16 -0.50 -5.85
C VAL A 21 -3.77 0.10 -6.02
N VAL A 22 -3.41 1.07 -5.18
CA VAL A 22 -2.09 1.72 -5.25
C VAL A 22 -0.96 0.73 -4.92
N ALA A 23 -1.14 -0.12 -3.91
CA ALA A 23 -0.18 -1.17 -3.57
C ALA A 23 0.02 -2.19 -4.70
N TRP A 24 -1.07 -2.54 -5.40
CA TRP A 24 -1.00 -3.38 -6.58
C TRP A 24 -0.22 -2.70 -7.72
N GLN A 25 -0.51 -1.43 -8.02
CA GLN A 25 0.23 -0.66 -9.03
C GLN A 25 1.73 -0.56 -8.72
N LEU A 26 2.08 -0.35 -7.44
CA LEU A 26 3.46 -0.36 -6.97
C LEU A 26 4.13 -1.71 -7.24
N THR A 27 3.44 -2.81 -6.92
CA THR A 27 3.96 -4.16 -7.14
C THR A 27 4.22 -4.42 -8.62
N GLN A 28 3.28 -4.04 -9.50
CA GLN A 28 3.44 -4.17 -10.95
C GLN A 28 4.62 -3.34 -11.47
N GLU A 29 4.82 -2.14 -10.95
CA GLU A 29 5.94 -1.29 -11.34
C GLU A 29 7.29 -1.87 -10.88
N MET A 30 7.35 -2.42 -9.66
CA MET A 30 8.53 -3.14 -9.19
C MET A 30 8.86 -4.32 -10.10
N GLU A 31 7.87 -5.12 -10.49
CA GLU A 31 8.03 -6.23 -11.43
C GLU A 31 8.54 -5.74 -12.79
N ARG A 32 7.96 -4.67 -13.33
CA ARG A 32 8.35 -4.05 -14.61
C ARG A 32 9.81 -3.60 -14.62
N GLN A 33 10.32 -3.10 -13.48
CA GLN A 33 11.69 -2.63 -13.34
C GLN A 33 12.66 -3.71 -12.82
N GLY A 34 12.19 -4.92 -12.53
CA GLY A 34 12.98 -5.95 -11.87
C GLY A 34 13.43 -5.58 -10.45
N MET A 35 12.73 -4.67 -9.79
CA MET A 35 13.06 -4.26 -8.42
C MET A 35 12.58 -5.31 -7.41
N THR A 36 13.51 -5.81 -6.61
CA THR A 36 13.18 -6.77 -5.54
C THR A 36 12.61 -6.06 -4.31
N LYS A 37 11.85 -6.79 -3.49
CA LYS A 37 11.37 -6.31 -2.19
C LYS A 37 12.51 -5.91 -1.24
N ALA A 38 13.67 -6.55 -1.36
CA ALA A 38 14.85 -6.22 -0.55
C ALA A 38 15.44 -4.87 -0.99
N ALA A 39 15.58 -4.64 -2.30
CA ALA A 39 16.08 -3.38 -2.84
C ALA A 39 15.15 -2.20 -2.45
N LEU A 40 13.83 -2.39 -2.51
CA LEU A 40 12.89 -1.37 -2.03
C LEU A 40 13.01 -1.15 -0.52
N ALA A 41 13.19 -2.21 0.26
CA ALA A 41 13.35 -2.11 1.72
C ALA A 41 14.59 -1.32 2.10
N GLU A 42 15.71 -1.54 1.41
CA GLU A 42 16.95 -0.79 1.57
C GLU A 42 16.74 0.70 1.24
N LYS A 43 16.11 1.00 0.10
CA LYS A 43 15.79 2.39 -0.30
C LYS A 43 14.83 3.08 0.67
N MET A 44 13.92 2.33 1.29
CA MET A 44 12.96 2.83 2.28
C MET A 44 13.51 2.86 3.71
N HIS A 45 14.75 2.42 3.94
CA HIS A 45 15.33 2.23 5.28
C HIS A 45 14.41 1.44 6.22
N THR A 46 13.81 0.37 5.71
CA THR A 46 12.86 -0.45 6.46
C THR A 46 13.12 -1.94 6.26
N SER A 47 12.36 -2.78 6.95
CA SER A 47 12.47 -4.23 6.82
C SER A 47 11.73 -4.74 5.58
N ARG A 48 12.19 -5.86 5.00
CA ARG A 48 11.47 -6.58 3.94
C ARG A 48 10.02 -6.93 4.35
N ALA A 49 9.79 -7.21 5.62
CA ALA A 49 8.45 -7.49 6.16
C ALA A 49 7.55 -6.25 6.20
N GLN A 50 8.12 -5.05 6.38
CA GLN A 50 7.38 -3.79 6.24
C GLN A 50 6.99 -3.56 4.78
N VAL A 51 7.93 -3.75 3.85
CA VAL A 51 7.64 -3.64 2.40
C VAL A 51 6.57 -4.63 1.98
N ASP A 52 6.62 -5.88 2.45
CA ASP A 52 5.59 -6.87 2.13
C ASP A 52 4.19 -6.47 2.64
N ARG A 53 4.12 -5.80 3.80
CA ARG A 53 2.87 -5.24 4.34
C ARG A 53 2.35 -4.08 3.48
N ILE A 54 3.25 -3.20 3.02
CA ILE A 54 2.92 -2.08 2.12
C ILE A 54 2.36 -2.60 0.80
N LEU A 55 3.05 -3.56 0.16
CA LEU A 55 2.63 -4.15 -1.13
C LEU A 55 1.31 -4.93 -1.02
N LYS A 56 0.97 -5.42 0.17
CA LYS A 56 -0.32 -6.09 0.43
C LYS A 56 -1.39 -5.13 0.95
N ALA A 57 -1.08 -3.85 1.14
CA ALA A 57 -1.90 -2.88 1.87
C ALA A 57 -2.49 -3.45 3.16
N LYS A 58 -1.71 -4.27 3.89
CA LYS A 58 -2.20 -5.04 5.05
C LYS A 58 -1.89 -4.31 6.34
N GLY A 59 -2.94 -3.94 7.07
CA GLY A 59 -2.85 -3.23 8.37
C GLY A 59 -3.00 -1.72 8.20
N ASN A 60 -2.46 -0.95 9.13
CA ASN A 60 -2.56 0.51 9.12
C ASN A 60 -1.54 1.15 8.15
N ILE A 61 -1.71 0.91 6.85
CA ILE A 61 -0.89 1.50 5.79
C ILE A 61 -1.60 2.74 5.24
N THR A 62 -0.92 3.88 5.26
CA THR A 62 -1.46 5.15 4.72
C THR A 62 -1.12 5.30 3.24
N ILE A 63 -1.95 6.08 2.53
CA ILE A 63 -1.69 6.46 1.13
C ILE A 63 -0.31 7.15 0.99
N GLU A 64 0.08 8.00 1.94
CA GLU A 64 1.39 8.67 1.95
C GLU A 64 2.56 7.67 1.98
N THR A 65 2.41 6.55 2.70
CA THR A 65 3.45 5.49 2.73
C THR A 65 3.59 4.82 1.37
N LEU A 66 2.45 4.56 0.70
CA LEU A 66 2.43 4.01 -0.65
C LEU A 66 3.00 4.99 -1.68
N GLN A 67 2.71 6.28 -1.53
CA GLN A 67 3.27 7.35 -2.35
C GLN A 67 4.80 7.43 -2.25
N ARG A 68 5.34 7.41 -1.04
CA ARG A 68 6.79 7.34 -0.83
C ARG A 68 7.42 6.10 -1.45
N ALA A 69 6.77 4.94 -1.28
CA ALA A 69 7.26 3.72 -1.89
C ALA A 69 7.27 3.81 -3.42
N ALA A 70 6.22 4.33 -4.06
CA ALA A 70 6.18 4.51 -5.51
C ALA A 70 7.20 5.53 -6.03
N ALA A 71 7.42 6.62 -5.29
CA ALA A 71 8.44 7.61 -5.63
C ALA A 71 9.84 6.96 -5.72
N LEU A 72 10.15 6.02 -4.82
CA LEU A 72 11.42 5.29 -4.79
C LEU A 72 11.55 4.22 -5.88
N VAL A 73 10.43 3.72 -6.39
CA VAL A 73 10.37 2.86 -7.59
C VAL A 73 10.37 3.73 -8.87
N GLY A 74 10.41 5.05 -8.79
CA GLY A 74 10.51 5.92 -9.97
C GLY A 74 9.16 6.28 -10.60
N ARG A 75 8.05 6.20 -9.84
CA ARG A 75 6.78 6.86 -10.19
C ARG A 75 6.49 7.99 -9.22
N GLU A 76 6.33 9.20 -9.73
CA GLU A 76 5.42 10.15 -9.09
C GLU A 76 4.00 9.56 -9.21
N LEU A 77 3.44 9.10 -8.09
CA LEU A 77 2.00 8.83 -8.02
C LEU A 77 1.29 10.20 -8.13
N ARG A 78 0.75 10.51 -9.32
CA ARG A 78 -0.13 11.66 -9.57
C ARG A 78 -1.58 11.29 -9.36
#